data_AF-A0A8T1A6N2-F1
#
_entry.id   AF-A0A8T1A6N2-F1
#
_cell.length_a   1.000
_cell.length_b   1.000
_cell.length_c   1.000
_cell.angle_alpha   90.00
_cell.angle_beta   90.00
_cell.angle_gamma   90.00
#
_symmetry.space_group_name_H-M   'P 1'
#
loop_
_entity.id
_entity.type
_entity.pdbx_description
1 polymer ?
#
loop_
_entity_poly.entity_id
_entity_poly.type
_entity_poly.pdbx_seq_one_letter_code
_entity_poly.pdbx_strand_id
1 'polypeptide(L)'
;MVLATTLAACSSGTGSAENEAQPNNTEQDAGGPLTKYDPPIKLTSTMNETGKESLAEGDTHANNIWTRGYKDELGIDVTYDWIVPDANYNDKMNVTLASGDLPDVLKVSAVQFEQLHEAGMLEDLTEVYDKYASDLVKEFMSAEDGAGLKPVTKDGKIYAMVSFPGSLDSSDMIWIRQDWLKKVGLEAPKSMQDVIQIAEAFTFEDPDGNGKDDTYGIALNKDLPINAFLLGYHGYLETWIKDASGQVVNGTIQPEVKEGLRELQNLY
;
A
#
# COMPACT_ATOMS: atom_id res chain seq x y z
N MET A 1 12.43 -35.57 60.40
CA MET A 1 13.21 -34.91 61.46
C MET A 1 12.92 -33.43 61.35
N VAL A 2 11.98 -32.97 62.18
CA VAL A 2 11.51 -31.59 62.24
C VAL A 2 12.56 -30.79 63.01
N LEU A 3 13.04 -29.68 62.45
CA LEU A 3 13.67 -28.64 63.25
C LEU A 3 12.97 -27.32 62.93
N ALA A 4 12.07 -26.97 63.82
CA ALA A 4 11.45 -25.66 63.93
C ALA A 4 12.32 -24.81 64.85
N THR A 5 12.58 -23.57 64.46
CA THR A 5 13.09 -22.51 65.36
C THR A 5 12.19 -21.30 65.19
N THR A 6 11.61 -20.86 66.29
CA THR A 6 10.71 -19.73 66.43
C THR A 6 11.26 -18.73 67.46
N LEU A 7 10.68 -17.53 67.42
CA LEU A 7 10.73 -16.35 68.32
C LEU A 7 11.64 -15.19 67.86
N ALA A 8 11.13 -14.04 67.39
CA ALA A 8 10.32 -12.95 68.04
C ALA A 8 11.25 -11.91 68.74
N ALA A 9 11.10 -10.57 68.73
CA ALA A 9 10.01 -9.64 68.39
C ALA A 9 10.51 -8.15 68.26
N CYS A 10 9.70 -7.32 67.56
CA CYS A 10 9.33 -5.89 67.76
C CYS A 10 10.35 -4.71 67.83
N SER A 11 10.11 -3.67 67.00
CA SER A 11 9.67 -2.34 67.49
C SER A 11 9.05 -1.47 66.37
N SER A 12 7.99 -0.75 66.72
CA SER A 12 7.19 0.20 65.94
C SER A 12 7.84 1.58 65.72
N GLY A 13 7.66 2.21 64.55
CA GLY A 13 7.94 3.63 64.37
C GLY A 13 7.90 4.15 62.92
N THR A 14 6.70 4.54 62.48
CA THR A 14 6.39 5.75 61.68
C THR A 14 7.12 6.05 60.36
N GLY A 15 6.37 5.93 59.25
CA GLY A 15 6.27 6.98 58.23
C GLY A 15 7.34 7.05 57.13
N SER A 16 7.03 6.53 55.94
CA SER A 16 7.10 7.18 54.62
C SER A 16 6.84 6.13 53.54
N ALA A 17 5.64 6.16 52.96
CA ALA A 17 5.28 5.35 51.82
C ALA A 17 5.75 6.04 50.55
N GLU A 18 6.78 5.50 49.90
CA GLU A 18 7.06 5.77 48.49
C GLU A 18 6.04 5.00 47.65
N ASN A 19 5.25 5.78 46.90
CA ASN A 19 4.19 5.30 46.05
C ASN A 19 4.80 5.03 44.65
N GLU A 20 5.39 3.86 44.46
CA GLU A 20 5.67 3.34 43.11
C GLU A 20 4.34 2.86 42.51
N ALA A 21 3.77 3.69 41.62
CA ALA A 21 2.62 3.32 40.82
C ALA A 21 3.03 2.25 39.80
N GLN A 22 2.69 0.98 40.08
CA GLN A 22 2.62 -0.03 39.03
C GLN A 22 1.46 0.32 38.08
N PRO A 23 1.64 0.24 36.75
CA PRO A 23 0.53 0.31 35.84
C PRO A 23 -0.35 -0.92 36.06
N ASN A 24 -1.55 -0.66 36.53
CA ASN A 24 -2.59 -1.66 36.71
C ASN A 24 -3.08 -2.03 35.30
N ASN A 25 -2.42 -3.00 34.66
CA ASN A 25 -2.97 -3.67 33.47
C ASN A 25 -4.16 -4.52 33.93
N THR A 26 -5.28 -3.86 34.17
CA THR A 26 -6.58 -4.50 34.10
C THR A 26 -6.79 -4.90 32.65
N GLU A 27 -6.65 -6.19 32.37
CA GLU A 27 -7.26 -6.85 31.22
C GLU A 27 -8.75 -6.49 31.21
N GLN A 28 -9.10 -5.46 30.44
CA GLN A 28 -10.47 -5.14 30.12
C GLN A 28 -10.86 -5.94 28.88
N ASP A 29 -10.92 -7.27 29.02
CA ASP A 29 -11.48 -8.14 27.99
C ASP A 29 -12.93 -8.49 28.36
N ALA A 30 -13.87 -7.73 27.79
CA ALA A 30 -15.30 -8.06 27.88
C ALA A 30 -16.11 -7.75 26.61
N GLY A 31 -15.49 -7.39 25.48
CA GLY A 31 -16.24 -7.01 24.27
C GLY A 31 -15.59 -7.30 22.91
N GLY A 32 -14.49 -8.04 22.86
CA GLY A 32 -13.80 -8.34 21.60
C GLY A 32 -13.11 -7.12 20.97
N PRO A 33 -12.51 -7.29 19.76
CA PRO A 33 -11.63 -6.28 19.12
C PRO A 33 -12.29 -4.93 18.81
N LEU A 34 -13.62 -4.89 18.73
CA LEU A 34 -14.39 -3.69 18.37
C LEU A 34 -15.04 -3.02 19.58
N THR A 35 -14.58 -3.35 20.79
CA THR A 35 -15.05 -2.67 22.01
C THR A 35 -14.60 -1.21 21.96
N LYS A 36 -15.54 -0.30 22.21
CA LYS A 36 -15.24 1.12 22.34
C LYS A 36 -14.36 1.39 23.55
N TYR A 37 -13.24 2.09 23.34
CA TYR A 37 -12.39 2.57 24.43
C TYR A 37 -13.02 3.77 25.17
N ASP A 38 -12.99 3.74 26.50
CA ASP A 38 -13.40 4.84 27.38
C ASP A 38 -12.45 4.92 28.59
N PRO A 39 -11.61 5.97 28.72
CA PRO A 39 -11.57 7.17 27.87
C PRO A 39 -11.03 6.91 26.46
N PRO A 40 -11.35 7.78 25.47
CA PRO A 40 -10.85 7.64 24.11
C PRO A 40 -9.31 7.63 24.02
N ILE A 41 -8.78 6.76 23.17
CA ILE A 41 -7.36 6.69 22.83
C ILE A 41 -7.05 7.74 21.77
N LYS A 42 -5.98 8.53 21.97
CA LYS A 42 -5.44 9.40 20.93
C LYS A 42 -4.47 8.61 20.06
N LEU A 43 -4.61 8.73 18.74
CA LEU A 43 -3.74 8.08 17.78
C LEU A 43 -3.23 9.13 16.78
N THR A 44 -1.92 9.22 16.65
CA THR A 44 -1.24 10.12 15.71
C THR A 44 -0.87 9.38 14.44
N SER A 45 -1.00 10.05 13.30
CA SER A 45 -0.61 9.51 12.00
C SER A 45 -0.23 10.64 11.03
N THR A 46 0.00 10.29 9.76
CA THR A 46 0.30 11.21 8.67
C THR A 46 -0.54 10.86 7.45
N MET A 47 -0.79 11.83 6.58
CA MET A 47 -1.66 11.62 5.42
C MET A 47 -1.10 12.26 4.14
N ASN A 48 -1.24 11.54 3.03
CA ASN A 48 -1.11 12.07 1.69
C ASN A 48 -2.50 12.43 1.12
N GLU A 49 -2.62 13.58 0.46
CA GLU A 49 -3.79 13.96 -0.33
C GLU A 49 -3.53 13.59 -1.80
N THR A 50 -4.32 12.68 -2.36
CA THR A 50 -4.19 12.21 -3.75
C THR A 50 -4.91 13.13 -4.76
N GLY A 51 -5.78 14.02 -4.28
CA GLY A 51 -6.62 14.88 -5.11
C GLY A 51 -7.77 14.11 -5.78
N LYS A 52 -7.97 12.84 -5.44
CA LYS A 52 -9.07 11.98 -5.92
C LYS A 52 -10.11 11.71 -4.84
N GLU A 53 -9.86 12.18 -3.62
CA GLU A 53 -10.77 12.04 -2.49
C GLU A 53 -12.05 12.84 -2.74
N SER A 54 -13.19 12.23 -2.46
CA SER A 54 -14.48 12.92 -2.43
C SER A 54 -14.93 13.03 -0.98
N LEU A 55 -14.84 14.23 -0.42
CA LEU A 55 -15.33 14.54 0.92
C LEU A 55 -16.75 15.10 0.85
N ALA A 56 -17.55 14.81 1.87
CA ALA A 56 -18.85 15.45 2.02
C ALA A 56 -18.70 16.96 2.25
N GLU A 57 -19.75 17.73 1.96
CA GLU A 57 -19.74 19.17 2.19
C GLU A 57 -19.42 19.48 3.67
N GLY A 58 -18.38 20.29 3.89
CA GLY A 58 -17.92 20.66 5.23
C GLY A 58 -16.94 19.68 5.89
N ASP A 59 -16.71 18.50 5.32
CA ASP A 59 -15.70 17.56 5.80
C ASP A 59 -14.28 18.00 5.42
N THR A 60 -13.31 17.67 6.26
CA THR A 60 -11.88 17.82 6.00
C THR A 60 -11.17 16.49 6.16
N HIS A 61 -9.92 16.38 5.68
CA HIS A 61 -9.11 15.18 5.90
C HIS A 61 -8.92 14.83 7.40
N ALA A 62 -8.90 15.83 8.28
CA ALA A 62 -8.81 15.63 9.73
C ALA A 62 -10.18 15.39 10.41
N ASN A 63 -11.29 15.81 9.80
CA ASN A 63 -12.63 15.66 10.35
C ASN A 63 -13.62 15.22 9.25
N ASN A 64 -13.79 13.91 9.11
CA ASN A 64 -14.69 13.31 8.13
C ASN A 64 -15.41 12.10 8.72
N ILE A 65 -16.23 11.44 7.90
CA ILE A 65 -16.98 10.25 8.30
C ILE A 65 -16.11 9.16 8.95
N TRP A 66 -14.86 8.99 8.51
CA TRP A 66 -13.96 7.96 9.04
C TRP A 66 -13.38 8.37 10.39
N THR A 67 -12.82 9.58 10.53
CA THR A 67 -12.24 10.02 11.81
C THR A 67 -13.29 10.15 12.90
N ARG A 68 -14.51 10.58 12.56
CA ARG A 68 -15.65 10.57 13.48
C ARG A 68 -16.11 9.14 13.80
N GLY A 69 -16.19 8.26 12.79
CA GLY A 69 -16.56 6.86 13.00
C GLY A 69 -15.62 6.12 13.96
N TYR A 70 -14.29 6.27 13.78
CA TYR A 70 -13.31 5.68 14.70
C TYR A 70 -13.49 6.20 16.14
N LYS A 71 -13.78 7.49 16.31
CA LYS A 71 -13.99 8.09 17.62
C LYS A 71 -15.30 7.64 18.26
N ASP A 72 -16.38 7.65 17.50
CA ASP A 72 -17.74 7.41 18.00
C ASP A 72 -17.99 5.92 18.24
N GLU A 73 -17.47 5.03 17.39
CA GLU A 73 -17.68 3.59 17.47
C GLU A 73 -16.58 2.89 18.29
N LEU A 74 -15.32 3.30 18.13
CA LEU A 74 -14.18 2.61 18.73
C LEU A 74 -13.51 3.40 19.86
N GLY A 75 -13.83 4.70 20.02
CA GLY A 75 -13.13 5.53 20.99
C GLY A 75 -11.69 5.83 20.57
N ILE A 76 -11.40 5.84 19.26
CA ILE A 76 -10.08 6.14 18.70
C ILE A 76 -10.12 7.52 18.05
N ASP A 77 -9.44 8.49 18.65
CA ASP A 77 -9.35 9.88 18.19
C ASP A 77 -8.10 10.05 17.32
N VAL A 78 -8.28 9.93 16.00
CA VAL A 78 -7.18 10.02 15.03
C VAL A 78 -6.84 11.48 14.73
N THR A 79 -5.56 11.84 14.91
CA THR A 79 -5.01 13.14 14.57
C THR A 79 -3.83 12.99 13.61
N TYR A 80 -3.67 13.95 12.70
CA TYR A 80 -2.55 13.94 11.76
C TYR A 80 -1.53 15.01 12.13
N ASP A 81 -0.27 14.62 12.29
CA ASP A 81 0.83 15.57 12.56
C ASP A 81 1.05 16.50 11.37
N TRP A 82 0.84 15.97 10.17
CA TRP A 82 0.83 16.73 8.94
C TRP A 82 0.03 16.01 7.86
N ILE A 83 -0.48 16.83 6.93
CA ILE A 83 -1.21 16.42 5.74
C ILE A 83 -0.55 17.17 4.57
N VAL A 84 -0.13 16.45 3.54
CA VAL A 84 0.55 17.04 2.37
C VAL A 84 0.05 16.40 1.07
N PRO A 85 0.19 17.07 -0.09
CA PRO A 85 -0.05 16.43 -1.38
C PRO A 85 0.79 15.18 -1.57
N ASP A 86 0.26 14.18 -2.27
CA ASP A 86 0.91 12.89 -2.51
C ASP A 86 2.34 13.01 -3.05
N ALA A 87 2.56 13.93 -3.99
CA ALA A 87 3.87 14.22 -4.57
C ALA A 87 4.93 14.64 -3.54
N ASN A 88 4.53 15.12 -2.36
CA ASN A 88 5.40 15.61 -1.30
C ASN A 88 5.49 14.64 -0.11
N TYR A 89 4.70 13.56 -0.10
CA TYR A 89 4.58 12.68 1.07
C TYR A 89 5.90 12.02 1.44
N ASN A 90 6.61 11.44 0.48
CA ASN A 90 7.88 10.74 0.74
C ASN A 90 8.96 11.68 1.28
N ASP A 91 9.06 12.90 0.75
CA ASP A 91 10.02 13.89 1.25
C ASP A 91 9.70 14.31 2.69
N LYS A 92 8.42 14.56 2.97
CA LYS A 92 7.96 14.92 4.32
C LYS A 92 8.13 13.75 5.30
N MET A 93 7.90 12.52 4.85
CA MET A 93 8.12 11.31 5.63
C MET A 93 9.59 11.15 5.97
N ASN A 94 10.51 11.30 5.00
CA ASN A 94 11.95 11.20 5.25
C ASN A 94 12.44 12.20 6.31
N VAL A 95 11.89 13.43 6.32
CA VAL A 95 12.18 14.41 7.38
C VAL A 95 11.66 13.94 8.75
N THR A 96 10.45 13.36 8.79
CA THR A 96 9.84 12.82 10.02
C THR A 96 10.65 11.65 10.58
N LEU A 97 11.10 10.74 9.72
CA LEU A 97 11.97 9.62 10.12
C LEU A 97 13.32 10.12 10.67
N ALA A 98 13.89 11.16 10.05
CA ALA A 98 15.16 11.75 10.50
C ALA A 98 15.04 12.50 11.84
N SER A 99 13.86 13.03 12.20
CA SER A 99 13.66 13.67 13.51
C SER A 99 13.52 12.68 14.66
N GLY A 100 13.11 11.43 14.38
CA GLY A 100 12.85 10.41 15.41
C GLY A 100 11.54 10.61 16.19
N ASP A 101 10.92 11.79 16.08
CA ASP A 101 9.56 12.06 16.54
C ASP A 101 8.54 11.42 15.57
N LEU A 102 8.32 10.12 15.74
CA LEU A 102 7.41 9.33 14.92
C LEU A 102 5.98 9.37 15.49
N PRO A 103 4.95 9.46 14.63
CA PRO A 103 3.58 9.22 15.04
C PRO A 103 3.34 7.73 15.34
N ASP A 104 2.22 7.42 15.98
CA ASP A 104 1.86 6.06 16.41
C ASP A 104 1.69 5.10 15.23
N VAL A 105 1.16 5.57 14.09
CA VAL A 105 0.94 4.76 12.88
C VAL A 105 1.45 5.50 11.64
N LEU A 106 2.24 4.79 10.83
CA LEU A 106 2.89 5.31 9.63
C LEU A 106 2.57 4.47 8.39
N LYS A 107 2.30 5.14 7.26
CA LYS A 107 2.36 4.53 5.94
C LYS A 107 3.77 4.74 5.38
N VAL A 108 4.51 3.67 5.18
CA VAL A 108 5.90 3.71 4.74
C VAL A 108 6.10 2.93 3.44
N SER A 109 7.11 3.33 2.67
CA SER A 109 7.64 2.50 1.57
C SER A 109 8.43 1.31 2.12
N ALA A 110 8.69 0.31 1.27
CA ALA A 110 9.53 -0.83 1.65
C ALA A 110 10.92 -0.41 2.14
N VAL A 111 11.53 0.61 1.52
CA VAL A 111 12.84 1.13 1.94
C VAL A 111 12.77 1.75 3.34
N GLN A 112 11.75 2.56 3.60
CA GLN A 112 11.56 3.19 4.92
C GLN A 112 11.21 2.18 6.00
N PHE A 113 10.45 1.13 5.67
CA PHE A 113 10.21 0.01 6.58
C PHE A 113 11.51 -0.67 7.00
N GLU A 114 12.41 -1.02 6.07
CA GLU A 114 13.70 -1.62 6.42
C GLU A 114 14.53 -0.69 7.32
N GLN A 115 14.57 0.61 7.01
CA GLN A 115 15.27 1.61 7.84
C GLN A 115 14.74 1.66 9.27
N LEU A 116 13.42 1.67 9.45
CA LEU A 116 12.78 1.66 10.76
C LEU A 116 13.00 0.36 11.52
N HIS A 117 12.94 -0.78 10.82
CA HIS A 117 13.22 -2.09 11.41
C HIS A 117 14.68 -2.18 11.90
N GLU A 118 15.65 -1.79 11.07
CA GLU A 118 17.07 -1.77 11.44
C GLU A 118 17.35 -0.82 12.61
N ALA A 119 16.61 0.29 12.69
CA ALA A 119 16.69 1.23 13.81
C ALA A 119 15.97 0.75 15.09
N GLY A 120 15.25 -0.38 15.04
CA GLY A 120 14.48 -0.90 16.17
C GLY A 120 13.28 -0.03 16.55
N MET A 121 12.71 0.69 15.59
CA MET A 121 11.62 1.66 15.80
C MET A 121 10.23 1.09 15.48
N LEU A 122 10.12 -0.20 15.16
CA LEU A 122 8.87 -0.87 14.86
C LEU A 122 8.47 -1.83 15.98
N GLU A 123 7.18 -1.82 16.34
CA GLU A 123 6.59 -2.74 17.31
C GLU A 123 6.40 -4.13 16.70
N ASP A 124 6.57 -5.17 17.52
CA ASP A 124 6.23 -6.54 17.14
C ASP A 124 4.71 -6.73 17.18
N LEU A 125 4.10 -6.84 16.01
CA LEU A 125 2.65 -6.97 15.84
C LEU A 125 2.18 -8.42 15.86
N THR A 126 3.06 -9.41 16.07
CA THR A 126 2.73 -10.83 15.91
C THR A 126 1.58 -11.26 16.83
N GLU A 127 1.65 -10.93 18.12
CA GLU A 127 0.59 -11.30 19.08
C GLU A 127 -0.75 -10.60 18.76
N VAL A 128 -0.68 -9.32 18.35
CA VAL A 128 -1.86 -8.53 17.98
C VAL A 128 -2.51 -9.10 16.73
N TYR A 129 -1.70 -9.45 15.72
CA TYR A 129 -2.16 -10.07 14.48
C TYR A 129 -2.83 -11.42 14.76
N ASP A 130 -2.19 -12.28 15.54
CA ASP A 130 -2.73 -13.60 15.88
C ASP A 130 -4.06 -13.50 16.63
N LYS A 131 -4.15 -12.57 17.58
CA LYS A 131 -5.33 -12.37 18.43
C LYS A 131 -6.49 -11.69 17.71
N TYR A 132 -6.22 -10.68 16.88
CA TYR A 132 -7.26 -9.77 16.39
C TYR A 132 -7.48 -9.78 14.87
N ALA A 133 -6.54 -10.28 14.06
CA ALA A 133 -6.79 -10.41 12.62
C ALA A 133 -7.89 -11.46 12.37
N SER A 134 -8.87 -11.10 11.55
CA SER A 134 -9.95 -12.01 11.16
C SER A 134 -9.44 -13.14 10.27
N ASP A 135 -10.19 -14.23 10.19
CA ASP A 135 -9.88 -15.35 9.28
C ASP A 135 -9.71 -14.88 7.83
N LEU A 136 -10.54 -13.91 7.40
CA LEU A 136 -10.45 -13.32 6.06
C LEU A 136 -9.14 -12.56 5.85
N VAL A 137 -8.70 -11.76 6.83
CA VAL A 137 -7.41 -11.06 6.76
C VAL A 137 -6.27 -12.07 6.70
N LYS A 138 -6.32 -13.13 7.51
CA LYS A 138 -5.30 -14.19 7.51
C LYS A 138 -5.25 -14.94 6.19
N GLU A 139 -6.39 -15.22 5.59
CA GLU A 139 -6.51 -15.83 4.26
C GLU A 139 -5.84 -14.96 3.18
N PHE A 140 -6.22 -13.68 3.09
CA PHE A 140 -5.64 -12.76 2.09
C PHE A 140 -4.13 -12.59 2.26
N MET A 141 -3.67 -12.45 3.50
CA MET A 141 -2.26 -12.22 3.81
C MET A 141 -1.39 -13.47 3.57
N SER A 142 -1.98 -14.66 3.63
CA SER A 142 -1.32 -15.95 3.34
C SER A 142 -1.41 -16.35 1.86
N ALA A 143 -2.21 -15.66 1.05
CA ALA A 143 -2.32 -15.91 -0.38
C ALA A 143 -0.98 -15.71 -1.10
N GLU A 144 -0.86 -16.29 -2.29
CA GLU A 144 0.29 -16.12 -3.19
C GLU A 144 1.63 -16.45 -2.50
N ASP A 145 1.64 -17.58 -1.79
CA ASP A 145 2.79 -18.01 -1.00
C ASP A 145 3.16 -16.93 0.04
N GLY A 146 2.17 -16.38 0.75
CA GLY A 146 2.37 -15.42 1.84
C GLY A 146 2.93 -14.07 1.42
N ALA A 147 2.69 -13.64 0.18
CA ALA A 147 3.20 -12.36 -0.35
C ALA A 147 2.75 -11.15 0.49
N GLY A 148 1.64 -11.25 1.24
CA GLY A 148 1.18 -10.21 2.14
C GLY A 148 2.06 -10.05 3.39
N LEU A 149 2.51 -11.14 4.02
CA LEU A 149 3.27 -11.04 5.28
C LEU A 149 4.78 -11.13 5.09
N LYS A 150 5.26 -11.85 4.08
CA LYS A 150 6.70 -12.07 3.86
C LYS A 150 7.52 -10.78 3.83
N PRO A 151 7.11 -9.69 3.14
CA PRO A 151 7.90 -8.47 3.07
C PRO A 151 8.08 -7.79 4.43
N VAL A 152 7.14 -7.99 5.36
CA VAL A 152 7.07 -7.31 6.65
C VAL A 152 7.39 -8.22 7.83
N THR A 153 7.77 -9.47 7.56
CA THR A 153 8.17 -10.46 8.56
C THR A 153 9.68 -10.53 8.66
N LYS A 154 10.22 -10.32 9.87
CA LYS A 154 11.67 -10.39 10.17
C LYS A 154 11.87 -11.27 11.38
N ASP A 155 12.79 -12.23 11.28
CA ASP A 155 13.09 -13.18 12.36
C ASP A 155 11.85 -13.88 12.95
N GLY A 156 10.84 -14.14 12.12
CA GLY A 156 9.58 -14.78 12.51
C GLY A 156 8.54 -13.85 13.15
N LYS A 157 8.80 -12.54 13.21
CA LYS A 157 7.91 -11.52 13.78
C LYS A 157 7.36 -10.59 12.70
N ILE A 158 6.10 -10.17 12.84
CA ILE A 158 5.42 -9.26 11.91
C ILE A 158 5.58 -7.82 12.42
N TYR A 159 6.10 -6.91 11.60
CA TYR A 159 6.39 -5.52 12.01
C TYR A 159 5.55 -4.46 11.30
N ALA A 160 4.72 -4.85 10.34
CA ALA A 160 3.81 -3.94 9.65
C ALA A 160 2.63 -4.70 9.04
N MET A 161 1.59 -3.96 8.68
CA MET A 161 0.50 -4.45 7.84
C MET A 161 0.70 -3.90 6.43
N VAL A 162 0.54 -4.76 5.42
CA VAL A 162 0.65 -4.34 4.01
C VAL A 162 -0.71 -3.97 3.45
N SER A 163 -0.71 -3.00 2.54
CA SER A 163 -1.79 -2.87 1.58
C SER A 163 -1.49 -3.83 0.43
N PHE A 164 -2.15 -4.98 0.43
CA PHE A 164 -1.96 -6.03 -0.56
C PHE A 164 -3.27 -6.28 -1.32
N PRO A 165 -3.42 -5.76 -2.54
CA PRO A 165 -4.59 -6.01 -3.37
C PRO A 165 -4.61 -7.43 -3.98
N GLY A 166 -3.52 -8.21 -3.85
CA GLY A 166 -3.31 -9.46 -4.60
C GLY A 166 -2.62 -9.21 -5.95
N SER A 167 -2.01 -10.25 -6.53
CA SER A 167 -1.34 -10.21 -7.85
C SER A 167 -2.30 -10.16 -9.03
N LEU A 168 -3.58 -10.50 -8.83
CA LEU A 168 -4.57 -10.61 -9.90
C LEU A 168 -5.41 -9.33 -10.08
N ASP A 169 -5.18 -8.30 -9.27
CA ASP A 169 -6.13 -7.18 -9.19
C ASP A 169 -6.03 -6.20 -10.37
N SER A 170 -4.95 -6.26 -11.15
CA SER A 170 -4.83 -5.49 -12.39
C SER A 170 -3.86 -6.09 -13.41
N SER A 171 -4.19 -5.94 -14.69
CA SER A 171 -3.26 -6.14 -15.81
C SER A 171 -3.40 -4.94 -16.73
N ASP A 172 -2.26 -4.41 -17.19
CA ASP A 172 -2.28 -3.40 -18.23
C ASP A 172 -2.79 -4.01 -19.54
N MET A 173 -3.76 -3.35 -20.18
CA MET A 173 -4.43 -3.86 -21.38
C MET A 173 -4.48 -2.78 -22.47
N ILE A 174 -4.37 -3.21 -23.74
CA ILE A 174 -4.68 -2.37 -24.89
C ILE A 174 -6.19 -2.43 -25.11
N TRP A 175 -6.84 -1.26 -25.10
CA TRP A 175 -8.27 -1.11 -25.36
C TRP A 175 -8.49 -0.56 -26.77
N ILE A 176 -9.37 -1.19 -27.54
CA ILE A 176 -9.61 -0.83 -28.94
C ILE A 176 -11.08 -0.45 -29.13
N ARG A 177 -11.32 0.61 -29.91
CA ARG A 177 -12.65 1.05 -30.33
C ARG A 177 -13.28 0.05 -31.30
N GLN A 178 -14.04 -0.89 -30.75
CA GLN A 178 -14.71 -1.95 -31.52
C GLN A 178 -15.68 -1.41 -32.59
N ASP A 179 -16.29 -0.27 -32.34
CA ASP A 179 -17.18 0.42 -33.28
C ASP A 179 -16.40 1.05 -34.44
N TRP A 180 -15.19 1.57 -34.19
CA TRP A 180 -14.30 2.06 -35.23
C TRP A 180 -13.77 0.93 -36.11
N LEU A 181 -13.37 -0.20 -35.53
CA LEU A 181 -12.99 -1.41 -36.29
C LEU A 181 -14.04 -1.79 -37.34
N LYS A 182 -15.32 -1.79 -36.93
CA LYS A 182 -16.43 -2.13 -37.84
C LYS A 182 -16.59 -1.13 -38.99
N LYS A 183 -16.31 0.16 -38.77
CA LYS A 183 -16.43 1.19 -39.80
C LYS A 183 -15.31 1.10 -40.84
N VAL A 184 -14.08 0.83 -40.41
CA VAL A 184 -12.92 0.63 -41.31
C VAL A 184 -12.83 -0.81 -41.85
N GLY A 185 -13.75 -1.69 -41.45
CA GLY A 185 -13.82 -3.06 -41.97
C GLY A 185 -12.71 -4.00 -41.46
N LEU A 186 -12.11 -3.71 -40.31
CA LEU A 186 -11.05 -4.51 -39.70
C LEU A 186 -11.58 -5.47 -38.63
N GLU A 187 -10.88 -6.59 -38.44
CA GLU A 187 -11.14 -7.56 -37.37
C GLU A 187 -10.40 -7.19 -36.07
N ALA A 188 -10.73 -7.88 -34.97
CA ALA A 188 -9.96 -7.75 -33.73
C ALA A 188 -8.52 -8.27 -33.94
N PRO A 189 -7.51 -7.60 -33.35
CA PRO A 189 -6.10 -7.94 -33.61
C PRO A 189 -5.74 -9.31 -33.01
N LYS A 190 -4.81 -9.99 -33.68
CA LYS A 190 -4.21 -11.26 -33.23
C LYS A 190 -2.71 -11.12 -32.97
N SER A 191 -2.12 -9.97 -33.31
CA SER A 191 -0.72 -9.65 -33.16
C SER A 191 -0.52 -8.15 -32.94
N MET A 192 0.66 -7.73 -32.46
CA MET A 192 1.01 -6.31 -32.39
C MET A 192 1.04 -5.66 -33.77
N GLN A 193 1.39 -6.39 -34.83
CA GLN A 193 1.34 -5.86 -36.18
C GLN A 193 -0.09 -5.51 -36.62
N ASP A 194 -1.10 -6.26 -36.16
CA ASP A 194 -2.51 -5.92 -36.40
C ASP A 194 -2.90 -4.67 -35.60
N VAL A 195 -2.41 -4.53 -34.36
CA VAL A 195 -2.62 -3.33 -33.55
C VAL A 195 -2.06 -2.08 -34.25
N ILE A 196 -0.86 -2.19 -34.85
CA ILE A 196 -0.25 -1.10 -35.62
C ILE A 196 -1.11 -0.75 -36.85
N GLN A 197 -1.51 -1.74 -37.64
CA GLN A 197 -2.36 -1.50 -38.82
C GLN A 197 -3.72 -0.89 -38.44
N ILE A 198 -4.31 -1.32 -37.32
CA ILE A 198 -5.55 -0.73 -36.80
C ILE A 198 -5.32 0.73 -36.39
N ALA A 199 -4.21 1.04 -35.74
CA ALA A 199 -3.87 2.41 -35.35
C ALA A 199 -3.67 3.32 -36.57
N GLU A 200 -2.99 2.83 -37.62
CA GLU A 200 -2.85 3.53 -38.90
C GLU A 200 -4.21 3.78 -39.55
N ALA A 201 -5.05 2.74 -39.67
CA ALA A 201 -6.39 2.87 -40.23
C ALA A 201 -7.27 3.85 -39.43
N PHE A 202 -7.19 3.83 -38.10
CA PHE A 202 -7.90 4.79 -37.27
C PHE A 202 -7.44 6.22 -37.49
N THR A 203 -6.16 6.42 -37.77
CA THR A 203 -5.61 7.76 -38.03
C THR A 203 -6.04 8.27 -39.41
N PHE A 204 -5.98 7.42 -40.43
CA PHE A 204 -6.09 7.88 -41.83
C PHE A 204 -7.42 7.59 -42.53
N GLU A 205 -8.28 6.72 -41.99
CA GLU A 205 -9.53 6.29 -42.64
C GLU A 205 -10.81 6.88 -42.02
N ASP A 206 -10.69 7.97 -41.24
CA ASP A 206 -11.82 8.72 -40.66
C ASP A 206 -12.87 7.79 -39.96
N PRO A 207 -12.44 6.98 -38.96
CA PRO A 207 -13.35 6.06 -38.29
C PRO A 207 -14.40 6.79 -37.46
N ASP A 208 -14.22 8.07 -37.12
CA ASP A 208 -15.22 8.85 -36.42
C ASP A 208 -16.28 9.43 -37.39
N GLY A 209 -15.91 9.64 -38.66
CA GLY A 209 -16.79 10.02 -39.76
C GLY A 209 -17.01 11.53 -39.86
N ASN A 210 -16.08 12.34 -39.35
CA ASN A 210 -16.20 13.80 -39.29
C ASN A 210 -15.53 14.50 -40.50
N GLY A 211 -14.80 13.76 -41.34
CA GLY A 211 -14.12 14.25 -42.54
C GLY A 211 -12.87 15.08 -42.27
N LYS A 212 -12.29 15.00 -41.07
CA LYS A 212 -11.07 15.70 -40.65
C LYS A 212 -10.03 14.71 -40.16
N ASP A 213 -8.78 15.12 -40.31
CA ASP A 213 -7.61 14.39 -39.82
C ASP A 213 -7.33 14.78 -38.35
N ASP A 214 -8.25 14.42 -37.44
CA ASP A 214 -8.16 14.71 -36.01
C ASP A 214 -8.34 13.46 -35.11
N THR A 215 -8.35 12.28 -35.73
CA THR A 215 -8.40 11.00 -35.01
C THR A 215 -6.99 10.47 -34.73
N TYR A 216 -6.73 10.11 -33.48
CA TYR A 216 -5.47 9.47 -33.07
C TYR A 216 -5.63 7.95 -33.00
N GLY A 217 -4.77 7.21 -33.70
CA GLY A 217 -4.77 5.74 -33.70
C GLY A 217 -4.43 5.11 -32.35
N ILE A 218 -3.49 5.70 -31.61
CA ILE A 218 -3.14 5.34 -30.23
C ILE A 218 -3.11 6.62 -29.39
N ALA A 219 -3.89 6.65 -28.31
CA ALA A 219 -3.90 7.75 -27.36
C ALA A 219 -3.12 7.37 -26.10
N LEU A 220 -2.13 8.19 -25.74
CA LEU A 220 -1.37 8.09 -24.50
C LEU A 220 -1.51 9.40 -23.71
N ASN A 221 -1.22 9.36 -22.40
CA ASN A 221 -1.11 10.56 -21.58
C ASN A 221 0.37 10.89 -21.31
N LYS A 222 0.62 12.00 -20.60
CA LYS A 222 1.98 12.47 -20.27
C LYS A 222 2.81 11.48 -19.45
N ASP A 223 2.17 10.53 -18.77
CA ASP A 223 2.81 9.54 -17.92
C ASP A 223 3.24 8.28 -18.71
N LEU A 224 2.96 8.25 -20.03
CA LEU A 224 3.36 7.20 -20.98
C LEU A 224 3.07 5.78 -20.47
N PRO A 225 1.79 5.38 -20.29
CA PRO A 225 1.40 4.06 -19.80
C PRO A 225 1.58 3.00 -20.90
N ILE A 226 2.81 2.71 -21.27
CA ILE A 226 3.18 1.87 -22.42
C ILE A 226 3.38 0.39 -22.06
N ASN A 227 3.18 0.01 -20.80
CA ASN A 227 3.34 -1.36 -20.32
C ASN A 227 2.58 -2.37 -21.18
N ALA A 228 1.28 -2.16 -21.41
CA ALA A 228 0.46 -3.07 -22.23
C ALA A 228 1.00 -3.23 -23.66
N PHE A 229 1.51 -2.15 -24.24
CA PHE A 229 2.10 -2.18 -25.58
C PHE A 229 3.40 -2.98 -25.59
N LEU A 230 4.29 -2.72 -24.62
CA LEU A 230 5.58 -3.41 -24.51
C LEU A 230 5.43 -4.89 -24.15
N LEU A 231 4.40 -5.27 -23.40
CA LEU A 231 4.08 -6.69 -23.14
C LEU A 231 3.84 -7.46 -24.45
N GLY A 232 3.26 -6.83 -25.48
CA GLY A 232 3.12 -7.41 -26.82
C GLY A 232 4.44 -7.68 -27.54
N TYR A 233 5.53 -7.08 -27.06
CA TYR A 233 6.91 -7.29 -27.52
C TYR A 233 7.75 -8.11 -26.53
N HIS A 234 7.15 -8.70 -25.50
CA HIS A 234 7.87 -9.34 -24.38
C HIS A 234 8.80 -8.38 -23.63
N GLY A 235 8.49 -7.09 -23.63
CA GLY A 235 9.12 -6.09 -22.76
C GLY A 235 8.39 -5.99 -21.42
N TYR A 236 9.12 -6.12 -20.32
CA TYR A 236 8.56 -6.18 -18.97
C TYR A 236 9.10 -5.03 -18.11
N LEU A 237 8.44 -3.87 -18.14
CA LEU A 237 8.84 -2.71 -17.34
C LEU A 237 8.64 -2.97 -15.84
N GLU A 238 9.52 -2.38 -15.03
CA GLU A 238 9.48 -2.35 -13.56
C GLU A 238 9.42 -3.74 -12.90
N THR A 239 9.74 -4.79 -13.67
CA THR A 239 9.58 -6.19 -13.26
C THR A 239 10.93 -6.90 -13.32
N TRP A 240 11.23 -7.70 -12.30
CA TRP A 240 12.36 -8.64 -12.36
C TRP A 240 11.91 -9.93 -13.05
N ILE A 241 12.62 -10.33 -14.09
CA ILE A 241 12.31 -11.54 -14.87
C ILE A 241 13.44 -12.55 -14.76
N LYS A 242 13.17 -13.81 -15.09
CA LYS A 242 14.23 -14.80 -15.31
C LYS A 242 14.61 -14.78 -16.78
N ASP A 243 15.89 -14.63 -17.07
CA ASP A 243 16.40 -14.78 -18.42
C ASP A 243 16.40 -16.27 -18.87
N ALA A 244 16.83 -16.52 -20.11
CA ALA A 244 16.93 -17.88 -20.64
C ALA A 244 17.89 -18.80 -19.87
N SER A 245 18.81 -18.24 -19.07
CA SER A 245 19.72 -18.99 -18.19
C SER A 245 19.11 -19.27 -16.80
N GLY A 246 17.96 -18.67 -16.49
CA GLY A 246 17.29 -18.73 -15.20
C GLY A 246 17.78 -17.68 -14.20
N GLN A 247 18.68 -16.77 -14.60
CA GLN A 247 19.15 -15.68 -13.77
C GLN A 247 18.09 -14.58 -13.68
N VAL A 248 17.93 -14.01 -12.47
CA VAL A 248 17.03 -12.88 -12.25
C VAL A 248 17.68 -11.60 -12.79
N VAL A 249 17.03 -10.96 -13.74
CA VAL A 249 17.49 -9.75 -14.43
C VAL A 249 16.39 -8.69 -14.44
N ASN A 250 16.77 -7.42 -14.56
CA ASN A 250 15.82 -6.30 -14.58
C ASN A 250 15.14 -6.23 -15.96
N GLY A 251 13.84 -6.48 -16.01
CA GLY A 251 13.04 -6.52 -17.25
C GLY A 251 13.02 -5.21 -18.03
N THR A 252 13.12 -4.06 -17.35
CA THR A 252 13.10 -2.72 -17.95
C THR A 252 14.27 -2.51 -18.93
N ILE A 253 15.42 -3.14 -18.68
CA ILE A 253 16.65 -2.92 -19.45
C ILE A 253 16.95 -4.03 -20.46
N GLN A 254 15.97 -4.87 -20.78
CA GLN A 254 16.15 -5.99 -21.70
C GLN A 254 16.03 -5.54 -23.18
N PRO A 255 16.66 -6.26 -24.13
CA PRO A 255 16.63 -5.91 -25.56
C PRO A 255 15.22 -5.76 -26.14
N GLU A 256 14.26 -6.56 -25.68
CA GLU A 256 12.86 -6.59 -26.12
C GLU A 256 12.16 -5.25 -25.86
N VAL A 257 12.48 -4.59 -24.74
CA VAL A 257 11.95 -3.24 -24.44
C VAL A 257 12.40 -2.25 -25.50
N LYS A 258 13.65 -2.34 -25.97
CA LYS A 258 14.18 -1.47 -27.03
C LYS A 258 13.45 -1.68 -28.37
N GLU A 259 13.04 -2.91 -28.67
CA GLU A 259 12.28 -3.21 -29.88
C GLU A 259 10.89 -2.58 -29.84
N GLY A 260 10.15 -2.77 -28.74
CA GLY A 260 8.83 -2.13 -28.57
C GLY A 260 8.91 -0.60 -28.55
N LEU A 261 9.93 -0.02 -27.92
CA LEU A 261 10.17 1.43 -27.94
C LEU A 261 10.50 1.96 -29.34
N ARG A 262 11.21 1.18 -30.16
CA ARG A 262 11.46 1.56 -31.56
C ARG A 262 10.18 1.58 -32.37
N GLU A 263 9.26 0.65 -32.12
CA GLU A 263 7.97 0.70 -32.80
C GLU A 263 7.17 1.94 -32.40
N LEU A 264 7.09 2.26 -31.11
CA LEU A 264 6.46 3.49 -30.64
C LEU A 264 7.10 4.74 -31.25
N GLN A 265 8.43 4.74 -31.41
CA GLN A 265 9.15 5.82 -32.10
C GLN A 265 8.75 5.94 -33.57
N ASN A 266 8.51 4.83 -34.26
CA ASN A 266 8.09 4.86 -35.68
C ASN A 266 6.67 5.42 -35.84
N LEU A 267 5.80 5.24 -34.84
CA LEU A 267 4.43 5.73 -34.84
C LEU A 267 4.29 7.22 -34.47
N TYR A 268 5.31 7.80 -33.81
CA TYR A 268 5.31 9.17 -33.32
C TYR A 268 5.82 10.16 -34.37
#